data_AF-A0A438X7X2-F1
#
_entry.id   AF-A0A438X7X2-F1
#
_cell.length_a   1.000
_cell.length_b   1.000
_cell.length_c   1.000
_cell.angle_alpha   90.00
_cell.angle_beta   90.00
_cell.angle_gamma   90.00
#
_symmetry.space_group_name_H-M   'P 1'
#
loop_
_entity.id
_entity.type
_entity.pdbx_description
1 polymer ?
#
loop_
_entity_poly.entity_id
_entity_poly.type
_entity_poly.pdbx_seq_one_letter_code
_entity_poly.pdbx_strand_id
1 'polypeptide(L)'
;MAKNVKGYALTLTWTITPNILNFLWEQGFKMCINREEILDLMKNAPLKELGQRALRVKQRLHPENLTTFIVDRNINYTNICFVDCKFCAFKRTLKEKDAYVLSYEEIDQKIEELLAIGGTQILFQGGVHPQLKIDYYENLVSHIAQKFPTITIHGFSAVEIDYISKISKLSLKEVLERLKNAGLSSIPGAGA
;
A
#
# COMPACT_ATOMS: atom_id res chain seq x y z
N MET A 1 -16.17 -19.83 25.36
CA MET A 1 -15.14 -20.83 24.99
C MET A 1 -14.33 -20.27 23.82
N ALA A 2 -13.26 -19.55 24.12
CA ALA A 2 -12.30 -19.07 23.13
C ALA A 2 -11.49 -20.27 22.62
N LYS A 3 -11.59 -20.58 21.34
CA LYS A 3 -10.74 -21.59 20.69
C LYS A 3 -9.84 -20.87 19.69
N ASN A 4 -8.59 -20.68 20.11
CA ASN A 4 -7.36 -20.71 19.31
C ASN A 4 -7.48 -20.24 17.85
N VAL A 5 -7.41 -18.92 17.64
CA VAL A 5 -6.92 -18.39 16.37
C VAL A 5 -5.38 -18.43 16.45
N LYS A 6 -4.78 -19.44 15.82
CA LYS A 6 -3.32 -19.46 15.61
C LYS A 6 -2.98 -18.30 14.69
N GLY A 7 -2.33 -17.28 15.23
CA GLY A 7 -1.74 -16.20 14.45
C GLY A 7 -0.68 -16.77 13.51
N TYR A 8 -0.97 -16.79 12.22
CA TYR A 8 0.04 -17.00 11.20
C TYR A 8 0.82 -15.70 11.07
N ALA A 9 1.88 -15.56 11.87
CA ALA A 9 2.94 -14.60 11.56
C ALA A 9 3.65 -15.09 10.29
N LEU A 10 3.08 -14.76 9.13
CA LEU A 10 3.78 -14.90 7.85
C LEU A 10 4.84 -13.82 7.81
N THR A 11 6.05 -14.15 8.28
CA THR A 11 7.26 -13.43 7.87
C THR A 11 7.39 -13.60 6.36
N LEU A 12 6.80 -12.69 5.59
CA LEU A 12 7.02 -12.58 4.15
C LEU A 12 8.46 -12.08 3.95
N THR A 13 9.41 -13.01 3.89
CA THR A 13 10.71 -12.73 3.30
C THR A 13 10.47 -12.45 1.83
N TRP A 14 10.66 -11.20 1.40
CA TRP A 14 10.58 -10.76 0.00
C TRP A 14 11.78 -11.27 -0.82
N THR A 15 12.07 -12.56 -0.75
CA THR A 15 12.92 -13.22 -1.74
C THR A 15 12.02 -13.76 -2.82
N ILE A 16 11.94 -13.03 -3.94
CA ILE A 16 11.63 -13.67 -5.22
C ILE A 16 12.76 -14.70 -5.41
N THR A 17 12.52 -15.94 -5.01
CA THR A 17 13.52 -16.99 -5.21
C THR A 17 13.76 -17.11 -6.72
N PRO A 18 15.02 -17.12 -7.19
CA PRO A 18 15.38 -17.34 -8.60
C PRO A 18 14.70 -18.58 -9.22
N ASN A 19 14.23 -19.50 -8.37
CA ASN A 19 13.53 -20.73 -8.74
C ASN A 19 12.25 -20.54 -9.57
N ILE A 20 11.42 -19.51 -9.32
CA ILE A 20 10.18 -19.36 -10.10
C ILE A 20 10.49 -18.90 -11.54
N LEU A 21 11.40 -17.95 -11.69
CA LEU A 21 11.83 -17.46 -13.00
C LEU A 21 12.49 -18.57 -13.82
N ASN A 22 13.37 -19.38 -13.20
CA ASN A 22 14.06 -20.47 -13.87
C ASN A 22 13.12 -21.64 -14.22
N PHE A 23 12.26 -22.05 -13.28
CA PHE A 23 11.27 -23.13 -13.52
C PHE A 23 10.31 -22.81 -14.67
N LEU A 24 9.94 -21.53 -14.84
CA LEU A 24 9.01 -21.10 -15.89
C LEU A 24 9.69 -20.96 -17.26
N TRP A 25 10.98 -20.62 -17.29
CA TRP A 25 11.79 -20.58 -18.51
C TRP A 25 12.02 -21.98 -19.11
N GLU A 26 12.31 -22.97 -18.26
CA GLU A 26 12.50 -24.38 -18.66
C GLU A 26 11.26 -25.03 -19.31
N GLN A 27 10.06 -24.48 -19.05
CA GLN A 27 8.79 -24.95 -19.63
C GLN A 27 8.40 -24.22 -20.93
N GLY A 28 9.34 -23.51 -21.57
CA GLY A 28 9.13 -22.85 -22.87
C GLY A 28 8.21 -21.63 -22.85
N PHE A 29 7.94 -21.05 -21.68
CA PHE A 29 7.05 -19.91 -21.53
C PHE A 29 7.83 -18.61 -21.34
N LYS A 30 7.75 -17.71 -22.33
CA LYS A 30 8.29 -16.36 -22.24
C LYS A 30 7.42 -15.52 -21.29
N MET A 31 7.76 -15.53 -19.99
CA MET A 31 7.02 -14.78 -18.96
C MET A 31 7.11 -13.27 -19.15
N CYS A 32 8.21 -12.79 -19.74
CA CYS A 32 8.45 -11.38 -20.02
C CYS A 32 8.23 -11.09 -21.50
N ILE A 33 7.14 -10.41 -21.84
CA ILE A 33 6.94 -9.84 -23.18
C ILE A 33 7.66 -8.49 -23.29
N ASN A 34 8.16 -8.18 -24.48
CA ASN A 34 8.86 -6.92 -24.72
C ASN A 34 7.88 -5.76 -24.98
N ARG A 35 8.39 -4.53 -25.08
CA ARG A 35 7.58 -3.33 -25.29
C ARG A 35 6.76 -3.36 -26.59
N GLU A 36 7.30 -3.95 -27.64
CA GLU A 36 6.64 -4.04 -28.95
C GLU A 36 5.46 -5.01 -28.88
N GLU A 37 5.68 -6.19 -28.27
CA GLU A 37 4.65 -7.19 -28.00
C GLU A 37 3.52 -6.61 -27.12
N ILE A 38 3.85 -5.86 -26.05
CA ILE A 38 2.85 -5.19 -25.21
C ILE A 38 1.99 -4.24 -26.05
N LEU A 39 2.63 -3.39 -26.88
CA LEU A 39 1.93 -2.40 -27.68
C LEU A 39 1.00 -3.04 -28.71
N ASP A 40 1.45 -4.12 -29.35
CA ASP A 40 0.63 -4.89 -30.29
C ASP A 40 -0.59 -5.49 -29.59
N LEU A 41 -0.39 -6.15 -28.44
CA LEU A 41 -1.49 -6.73 -27.67
C LEU A 41 -2.51 -5.68 -27.23
N MET A 42 -2.06 -4.50 -26.80
CA MET A 42 -2.97 -3.42 -26.41
C MET A 42 -3.82 -2.88 -27.57
N LYS A 43 -3.28 -2.89 -28.79
CA LYS A 43 -3.95 -2.32 -29.97
C LYS A 43 -4.82 -3.33 -30.72
N ASN A 44 -4.34 -4.57 -30.80
CA ASN A 44 -4.81 -5.52 -31.81
C ASN A 44 -5.40 -6.81 -31.23
N ALA A 45 -5.08 -7.18 -29.99
CA ALA A 45 -5.50 -8.48 -29.46
C ALA A 45 -6.99 -8.48 -29.06
N PRO A 46 -7.76 -9.52 -29.44
CA PRO A 46 -9.13 -9.68 -28.97
C PRO A 46 -9.19 -9.84 -27.45
N LEU A 47 -10.11 -9.11 -26.79
CA LEU A 47 -10.24 -9.12 -25.32
C LEU A 47 -10.41 -10.54 -24.73
N LYS A 48 -11.18 -11.40 -25.41
CA LYS A 48 -11.40 -12.79 -24.97
C LYS A 48 -10.11 -13.60 -24.99
N GLU A 49 -9.27 -13.40 -26.02
CA GLU A 49 -7.99 -14.06 -26.13
C GLU A 49 -7.04 -13.59 -25.02
N LEU A 50 -6.99 -12.27 -24.77
CA LEU A 50 -6.23 -11.69 -23.66
C LEU A 50 -6.67 -12.27 -22.30
N GLY A 51 -7.98 -12.37 -22.06
CA GLY A 51 -8.53 -12.96 -20.84
C GLY A 51 -8.11 -14.43 -20.66
N GLN A 52 -8.13 -15.23 -21.72
CA GLN A 52 -7.67 -16.62 -21.68
C GLN A 52 -6.16 -16.75 -21.44
N ARG A 53 -5.36 -15.83 -21.98
CA ARG A 53 -3.90 -15.78 -21.73
C ARG A 53 -3.62 -15.39 -20.28
N ALA A 54 -4.30 -14.36 -19.77
CA ALA A 54 -4.19 -13.92 -18.38
C ALA A 54 -4.62 -15.02 -17.39
N LEU A 55 -5.72 -15.73 -17.68
CA LEU A 55 -6.19 -16.83 -16.84
C LEU A 55 -5.15 -17.96 -16.75
N ARG A 56 -4.53 -18.34 -17.87
CA ARG A 56 -3.47 -19.36 -17.89
C ARG A 56 -2.27 -18.97 -17.02
N VAL A 57 -1.87 -17.70 -17.07
CA VAL A 57 -0.81 -17.17 -16.19
C VAL A 57 -1.24 -17.22 -14.72
N LYS A 58 -2.44 -16.73 -14.40
CA LYS A 58 -3.00 -16.79 -13.04
C LYS A 58 -3.01 -18.21 -12.49
N GLN A 59 -3.53 -19.18 -13.24
CA GLN A 59 -3.62 -20.58 -12.83
C GLN A 59 -2.25 -21.23 -12.62
N ARG A 60 -1.23 -20.77 -13.36
CA ARG A 60 0.13 -21.27 -13.18
C ARG A 60 0.81 -20.68 -11.94
N LEU A 61 0.59 -19.39 -11.66
CA LEU A 61 1.12 -18.71 -10.48
C LEU A 61 0.37 -19.09 -9.19
N HIS A 62 -0.90 -19.44 -9.32
CA HIS A 62 -1.82 -19.78 -8.23
C HIS A 62 -2.54 -21.11 -8.54
N PRO A 63 -1.82 -22.24 -8.57
CA PRO A 63 -2.39 -23.55 -8.94
C PRO A 63 -3.49 -24.03 -7.99
N GLU A 64 -3.49 -23.59 -6.75
CA GLU A 64 -4.54 -23.83 -5.77
C GLU A 64 -5.89 -23.16 -6.12
N ASN A 65 -5.89 -22.24 -7.09
CA ASN A 65 -7.04 -21.47 -7.52
C ASN A 65 -7.76 -20.74 -6.36
N LEU A 66 -7.00 -20.41 -5.32
CA LEU A 66 -7.46 -19.67 -4.15
C LEU A 66 -7.38 -18.18 -4.44
N THR A 67 -8.50 -17.48 -4.28
CA THR A 67 -8.54 -16.02 -4.34
C THR A 67 -8.62 -15.50 -2.91
N THR A 68 -7.61 -14.76 -2.49
CA THR A 68 -7.53 -14.17 -1.14
C THR A 68 -8.11 -12.75 -1.13
N PHE A 69 -8.46 -12.28 0.05
CA PHE A 69 -8.88 -10.90 0.28
C PHE A 69 -8.42 -10.46 1.67
N ILE A 70 -8.45 -9.15 1.90
CA ILE A 70 -8.21 -8.53 3.21
C ILE A 70 -9.40 -7.65 3.56
N VAL A 71 -9.71 -7.56 4.85
CA VAL A 71 -10.65 -6.56 5.38
C VAL A 71 -9.80 -5.38 5.85
N ASP A 72 -9.83 -4.32 5.04
CA ASP A 72 -9.00 -3.12 5.17
C ASP A 72 -9.88 -1.88 5.32
N ARG A 73 -9.34 -0.83 5.95
CA ARG A 73 -9.95 0.50 5.97
C ARG A 73 -9.00 1.55 5.42
N ASN A 74 -9.50 2.33 4.46
CA ASN A 74 -8.84 3.57 4.08
C ASN A 74 -9.03 4.63 5.18
N ILE A 75 -7.92 5.15 5.70
CA ILE A 75 -7.91 6.27 6.63
C ILE A 75 -7.11 7.40 5.97
N ASN A 76 -7.83 8.45 5.57
CA ASN A 76 -7.20 9.65 5.08
C ASN A 76 -6.91 10.62 6.22
N TYR A 77 -5.68 10.63 6.76
CA TYR A 77 -5.34 11.42 7.96
C TYR A 77 -5.29 12.93 7.70
N THR A 78 -5.14 13.36 6.46
CA THR A 78 -5.28 14.75 6.04
C THR A 78 -5.67 14.81 4.57
N ASN A 79 -6.47 15.80 4.18
CA ASN A 79 -6.71 16.14 2.78
C ASN A 79 -5.87 17.32 2.28
N ILE A 80 -5.00 17.88 3.12
CA ILE A 80 -4.16 19.03 2.77
C ILE A 80 -3.02 18.58 1.86
N CYS A 81 -2.95 19.12 0.64
CA CYS A 81 -1.98 18.72 -0.37
C CYS A 81 -1.55 19.89 -1.24
N PHE A 82 -0.24 20.05 -1.47
CA PHE A 82 0.29 21.10 -2.36
C PHE A 82 0.52 20.66 -3.82
N VAL A 83 0.45 19.36 -4.14
CA VAL A 83 0.82 18.82 -5.47
C VAL A 83 -0.09 19.29 -6.60
N ASP A 84 -1.36 19.54 -6.30
CA ASP A 84 -2.36 20.06 -7.25
C ASP A 84 -2.65 19.15 -8.47
N CYS A 85 -2.82 17.83 -8.23
CA CYS A 85 -3.16 16.88 -9.29
C CYS A 85 -4.51 17.21 -9.94
N LYS A 86 -4.54 17.35 -11.28
CA LYS A 86 -5.74 17.74 -12.06
C LYS A 86 -6.93 16.78 -11.94
N PHE A 87 -6.69 15.53 -11.58
CA PHE A 87 -7.71 14.49 -11.45
C PHE A 87 -8.15 14.24 -9.99
N CYS A 88 -7.53 14.92 -9.02
CA CYS A 88 -7.76 14.66 -7.60
C CYS A 88 -8.86 15.55 -7.03
N ALA A 89 -10.01 14.95 -6.69
CA ALA A 89 -11.11 15.64 -6.00
C ALA A 89 -10.88 15.78 -4.48
N PHE A 90 -9.93 15.02 -3.92
CA PHE A 90 -9.67 14.95 -2.48
C PHE A 90 -8.87 16.15 -1.95
N LYS A 91 -7.97 16.71 -2.77
CA LYS A 91 -7.00 17.72 -2.32
C LYS A 91 -7.67 18.99 -1.82
N ARG A 92 -7.13 19.54 -0.73
CA ARG A 92 -7.38 20.89 -0.24
C ARG A 92 -6.07 21.62 0.02
N THR A 93 -6.11 22.93 -0.13
CA THR A 93 -5.09 23.86 0.35
C THR A 93 -5.39 24.21 1.80
N LEU A 94 -4.38 24.70 2.54
CA LEU A 94 -4.51 25.10 3.94
C LEU A 94 -5.60 26.15 4.23
N LYS A 95 -6.07 26.86 3.20
CA LYS A 95 -7.05 27.95 3.34
C LYS A 95 -8.49 27.52 3.05
N GLU A 96 -8.68 26.30 2.54
CA GLU A 96 -10.01 25.80 2.22
C GLU A 96 -10.73 25.35 3.50
N LYS A 97 -12.05 25.56 3.55
CA LYS A 97 -12.85 25.40 4.78
C LYS A 97 -12.95 23.95 5.25
N ASP A 98 -12.84 23.01 4.32
CA ASP A 98 -12.90 21.57 4.57
C ASP A 98 -11.50 20.93 4.61
N ALA A 99 -10.44 21.74 4.73
CA ALA A 99 -9.10 21.24 5.01
C ALA A 99 -9.00 20.69 6.44
N TYR A 100 -8.38 19.52 6.61
CA TYR A 100 -8.28 18.87 7.92
C TYR A 100 -6.98 18.10 8.12
N VAL A 101 -6.61 17.91 9.39
CA VAL A 101 -5.69 16.88 9.87
C VAL A 101 -6.42 16.17 11.00
N LEU A 102 -6.60 14.85 10.89
CA LEU A 102 -7.30 14.07 11.90
C LEU A 102 -6.49 14.02 13.19
N SER A 103 -7.20 14.10 14.31
CA SER A 103 -6.66 13.81 15.64
C SER A 103 -6.35 12.32 15.81
N TYR A 104 -5.55 11.98 16.83
CA TYR A 104 -5.30 10.58 17.18
C TYR A 104 -6.59 9.88 17.59
N GLU A 105 -7.48 10.55 18.30
CA GLU A 105 -8.78 10.02 18.72
C GLU A 105 -9.66 9.65 17.53
N GLU A 106 -9.72 10.51 16.50
CA GLU A 106 -10.48 10.23 15.27
C GLU A 106 -9.89 9.06 14.47
N ILE A 107 -8.56 8.91 14.50
CA ILE A 107 -7.88 7.80 13.83
C ILE A 107 -8.13 6.50 14.61
N ASP A 108 -8.00 6.54 15.93
CA ASP A 108 -8.22 5.41 16.83
C ASP A 108 -9.64 4.87 16.67
N GLN A 109 -10.65 5.76 16.67
CA GLN A 109 -12.04 5.36 16.46
C GLN A 109 -12.23 4.60 15.13
N LYS A 110 -11.60 5.07 14.05
CA LYS A 110 -11.69 4.40 12.74
C LYS A 110 -11.05 3.01 12.76
N ILE A 111 -9.97 2.84 13.52
CA ILE A 111 -9.28 1.56 13.68
C ILE A 111 -10.11 0.62 14.57
N GLU A 112 -10.70 1.11 15.65
CA GLU A 112 -11.59 0.33 16.51
C GLU A 112 -12.82 -0.19 15.76
N GLU A 113 -13.44 0.66 14.94
CA GLU A 113 -14.53 0.26 14.04
C GLU A 113 -14.10 -0.82 13.02
N LEU A 114 -12.87 -0.73 12.49
CA LEU A 114 -12.31 -1.76 11.61
C LEU A 114 -12.08 -3.09 12.37
N LEU A 115 -11.53 -3.03 13.58
CA LEU A 115 -11.30 -4.21 14.41
C LEU A 115 -12.61 -4.89 14.79
N ALA A 116 -13.67 -4.11 15.05
CA ALA A 116 -15.00 -4.63 15.38
C ALA A 116 -15.60 -5.50 14.26
N ILE A 117 -15.19 -5.31 13.00
CA ILE A 117 -15.61 -6.12 11.86
C ILE A 117 -14.57 -7.17 11.45
N GLY A 118 -13.54 -7.40 12.27
CA GLY A 118 -12.49 -8.39 12.00
C GLY A 118 -11.44 -7.94 10.98
N GLY A 119 -11.29 -6.63 10.77
CA GLY A 119 -10.27 -6.08 9.90
C GLY A 119 -8.85 -6.20 10.45
N THR A 120 -7.88 -6.25 9.55
CA THR A 120 -6.47 -6.57 9.90
C THR A 120 -5.47 -5.58 9.35
N GLN A 121 -5.91 -4.63 8.50
CA GLN A 121 -5.02 -3.68 7.84
C GLN A 121 -5.71 -2.31 7.71
N ILE A 122 -4.90 -1.25 7.80
CA ILE A 122 -5.32 0.08 7.36
C ILE A 122 -4.51 0.49 6.13
N LEU A 123 -5.20 1.06 5.14
CA LEU A 123 -4.62 1.85 4.08
C LEU A 123 -4.55 3.31 4.54
N PHE A 124 -3.38 3.72 5.02
CA PHE A 124 -3.20 4.99 5.72
C PHE A 124 -2.56 6.03 4.79
N GLN A 125 -3.34 6.91 4.19
CA GLN A 125 -2.87 7.84 3.15
C GLN A 125 -3.24 9.27 3.48
N GLY A 126 -2.57 10.26 2.91
CA GLY A 126 -2.94 11.65 3.09
C GLY A 126 -2.60 12.50 1.89
N GLY A 127 -2.97 13.78 1.99
CA GLY A 127 -2.39 14.80 1.14
C GLY A 127 -0.92 15.04 1.48
N VAL A 128 -0.15 15.51 0.50
CA VAL A 128 1.24 15.90 0.70
C VAL A 128 1.28 17.23 1.44
N HIS A 129 1.33 17.18 2.78
CA HIS A 129 1.16 18.35 3.63
C HIS A 129 2.45 19.20 3.68
N PRO A 130 2.40 20.51 3.38
CA PRO A 130 3.59 21.36 3.22
C PRO A 130 4.29 21.78 4.53
N GLN A 131 3.88 21.24 5.67
CA GLN A 131 4.33 21.68 7.01
C GLN A 131 4.64 20.51 7.94
N LEU A 132 4.11 19.32 7.66
CA LEU A 132 4.35 18.13 8.47
C LEU A 132 5.71 17.53 8.07
N LYS A 133 6.58 17.35 9.05
CA LYS A 133 7.90 16.74 8.91
C LYS A 133 7.90 15.33 9.48
N ILE A 134 8.99 14.60 9.27
CA ILE A 134 9.18 13.21 9.71
C ILE A 134 8.71 12.92 11.13
N ASP A 135 8.97 13.80 12.10
CA ASP A 135 8.62 13.57 13.51
C ASP A 135 7.10 13.41 13.71
N TYR A 136 6.28 14.15 12.95
CA TYR A 136 4.82 13.98 12.97
C TYR A 136 4.42 12.57 12.53
N TYR A 137 4.99 12.11 11.43
CA TYR A 137 4.67 10.80 10.83
C TYR A 137 5.16 9.66 11.70
N GLU A 138 6.35 9.75 12.27
CA GLU A 138 6.84 8.75 13.22
C GLU A 138 5.98 8.68 14.48
N ASN A 139 5.63 9.82 15.07
CA ASN A 139 4.77 9.83 16.26
C ASN A 139 3.40 9.21 15.95
N LEU A 140 2.84 9.54 14.78
CA LEU A 140 1.56 8.99 14.34
C LEU A 140 1.61 7.47 14.08
N VAL A 141 2.63 6.99 13.37
CA VAL A 141 2.82 5.55 13.11
C VAL A 141 3.09 4.80 14.41
N SER A 142 3.95 5.35 15.28
CA SER A 142 4.30 4.77 16.57
C SER A 142 3.09 4.68 17.51
N HIS A 143 2.25 5.74 17.56
CA HIS A 143 0.99 5.72 18.29
C HIS A 143 0.09 4.56 17.85
N ILE A 144 -0.14 4.43 16.54
CA ILE A 144 -0.98 3.37 15.98
C ILE A 144 -0.38 1.99 16.28
N ALA A 145 0.92 1.80 16.05
CA ALA A 145 1.61 0.52 16.24
C ALA A 145 1.59 0.06 17.70
N GLN A 146 1.70 1.00 18.65
CA GLN A 146 1.65 0.70 20.08
C GLN A 146 0.22 0.38 20.55
N LYS A 147 -0.76 1.18 20.11
CA LYS A 147 -2.15 1.02 20.56
C LYS A 147 -2.85 -0.16 19.89
N PHE A 148 -2.54 -0.45 18.63
CA PHE A 148 -3.17 -1.48 17.81
C PHE A 148 -2.14 -2.46 17.21
N PRO A 149 -1.43 -3.24 18.05
CA PRO A 149 -0.31 -4.08 17.60
C PRO A 149 -0.71 -5.21 16.64
N THR A 150 -2.00 -5.48 16.47
CA THR A 150 -2.53 -6.49 15.53
C THR A 150 -2.87 -5.92 14.15
N ILE A 151 -2.82 -4.59 13.97
CA ILE A 151 -3.12 -3.93 12.69
C ILE A 151 -1.85 -3.78 11.86
N THR A 152 -1.93 -4.20 10.60
CA THR A 152 -0.90 -3.90 9.61
C THR A 152 -1.06 -2.45 9.13
N ILE A 153 -0.02 -1.64 9.32
CA ILE A 153 0.01 -0.25 8.85
C ILE A 153 0.55 -0.23 7.42
N HIS A 154 -0.36 -0.20 6.44
CA HIS A 154 -0.04 -0.07 5.02
C HIS A 154 -0.24 1.38 4.60
N GLY A 155 0.82 2.19 4.57
CA GLY A 155 0.64 3.64 4.59
C GLY A 155 1.63 4.45 3.77
N PHE A 156 1.20 5.68 3.49
CA PHE A 156 1.85 6.72 2.69
C PHE A 156 2.00 6.37 1.21
N SER A 157 2.10 7.39 0.36
CA SER A 157 2.49 7.24 -1.03
C SER A 157 3.98 7.50 -1.24
N ALA A 158 4.52 7.03 -2.36
CA ALA A 158 5.88 7.37 -2.76
C ALA A 158 6.11 8.90 -2.84
N VAL A 159 5.08 9.67 -3.21
CA VAL A 159 5.14 11.13 -3.29
C VAL A 159 5.18 11.76 -1.90
N GLU A 160 4.40 11.25 -0.94
CA GLU A 160 4.49 11.67 0.46
C GLU A 160 5.88 11.40 1.02
N ILE A 161 6.41 10.18 0.87
CA ILE A 161 7.75 9.80 1.36
C ILE A 161 8.85 10.70 0.77
N ASP A 162 8.81 10.94 -0.55
CA ASP A 162 9.76 11.82 -1.23
C ASP A 162 9.69 13.26 -0.70
N TYR A 163 8.49 13.78 -0.47
CA TYR A 163 8.34 15.12 0.08
C TYR A 163 8.77 15.21 1.55
N ILE A 164 8.47 14.20 2.37
CA ILE A 164 8.91 14.12 3.77
C ILE A 164 10.43 14.19 3.85
N SER A 165 11.14 13.47 2.97
CA SER A 165 12.60 13.52 2.86
C SER A 165 13.08 14.94 2.58
N LYS A 166 12.48 15.64 1.61
CA LYS A 166 12.86 17.01 1.23
C LYS A 166 12.63 18.01 2.37
N ILE A 167 11.43 18.06 2.95
CA ILE A 167 11.08 19.06 3.99
C ILE A 167 11.77 18.80 5.32
N SER A 168 12.10 17.52 5.60
CA SER A 168 12.83 17.13 6.81
C SER A 168 14.34 17.18 6.63
N LYS A 169 14.85 17.44 5.41
CA LYS A 169 16.28 17.43 5.06
C LYS A 169 16.98 16.10 5.41
N LEU A 170 16.32 14.99 5.11
CA LEU A 170 16.80 13.63 5.31
C LEU A 170 16.91 12.90 3.98
N SER A 171 17.77 11.89 3.89
CA SER A 171 17.74 10.96 2.76
C SER A 171 16.47 10.11 2.76
N LEU A 172 16.04 9.64 1.58
CA LEU A 172 14.92 8.70 1.48
C LEU A 172 15.14 7.45 2.34
N LYS A 173 16.37 6.96 2.39
CA LYS A 173 16.74 5.79 3.20
C LYS A 173 16.45 6.04 4.69
N GLU A 174 16.90 7.18 5.22
CA GLU A 174 16.66 7.53 6.63
C GLU A 174 15.17 7.67 6.93
N VAL A 175 14.39 8.30 6.05
CA VAL A 175 12.93 8.40 6.22
C VAL A 175 12.28 7.02 6.27
N LEU A 176 12.64 6.12 5.36
CA LEU A 176 12.10 4.76 5.32
C LEU A 176 12.50 3.94 6.56
N GLU A 177 13.75 4.05 7.01
CA GLU A 177 14.23 3.39 8.22
C GLU A 177 13.49 3.90 9.47
N ARG A 178 13.32 5.22 9.58
CA ARG A 178 12.58 5.89 10.65
C ARG A 178 11.13 5.42 10.73
N LEU A 179 10.40 5.46 9.62
CA LEU A 179 9.00 5.02 9.57
C LEU A 179 8.85 3.53 9.81
N LYS A 180 9.76 2.70 9.27
CA LYS A 180 9.78 1.26 9.55
C LYS A 180 9.99 0.99 11.05
N ASN A 181 10.94 1.69 11.68
CA ASN A 181 11.20 1.56 13.11
C ASN A 181 10.03 2.04 13.97
N ALA A 182 9.27 3.03 13.49
CA ALA A 182 8.04 3.47 14.15
C ALA A 182 6.89 2.45 14.04
N GLY A 183 6.96 1.48 13.12
CA GLY A 183 5.95 0.42 12.97
C GLY A 183 5.26 0.37 11.61
N LEU A 184 5.68 1.18 10.62
CA LEU A 184 5.15 1.10 9.26
C LEU A 184 5.45 -0.28 8.65
N SER A 185 4.41 -0.98 8.22
CA SER A 185 4.55 -2.37 7.74
C SER A 185 4.88 -2.43 6.24
N SER A 186 4.26 -1.58 5.44
CA SER A 186 4.48 -1.52 3.99
C SER A 186 3.96 -0.21 3.40
N ILE A 187 4.39 0.10 2.18
CA ILE A 187 3.96 1.28 1.42
C ILE A 187 3.09 0.81 0.25
N PRO A 188 1.87 1.35 0.06
CA PRO A 188 1.03 1.03 -1.09
C PRO A 188 1.67 1.40 -2.41
N GLY A 189 1.30 0.64 -3.44
CA GLY A 189 1.56 1.04 -4.81
C GLY A 189 0.90 2.39 -5.12
N ALA A 190 1.46 3.13 -6.07
CA ALA A 190 0.85 4.37 -6.55
C ALA A 190 -0.47 4.05 -7.27
N GLY A 191 -1.58 4.17 -6.55
CA GLY A 191 -2.90 4.31 -7.15
C GLY A 191 -3.10 5.77 -7.50
N ALA A 192 -3.01 6.11 -8.78
CA ALA A 192 -3.65 7.30 -9.32
C ALA A 192 -5.10 6.97 -9.65
#